data_AF-A0A7Z0PFX3-F1
#
_entry.id   AF-A0A7Z0PFX3-F1
#
_cell.length_a   1.000
_cell.length_b   1.000
_cell.length_c   1.000
_cell.angle_alpha   90.00
_cell.angle_beta   90.00
_cell.angle_gamma   90.00
#
_symmetry.space_group_name_H-M   'P 1'
#
loop_
_entity.id
_entity.type
_entity.pdbx_description
1 polymer ?
#
loop_
_entity_poly.entity_id
_entity_poly.type
_entity_poly.pdbx_seq_one_letter_code
_entity_poly.pdbx_strand_id
1 'polypeptide(L)'
;MFLNISNDIKKIIKLLLIISILVFFIGLIKINIILLSLSFGIFISIISNLMLLYTVNKIVYLKGNRATMFIDSTKRYGIYILALYFVYRICIKFFNLDPIYPMLSCGFGFISFRLVLQAINYFKLKL
;
A
#
# COMPACT_ATOMS: atom_id res chain seq x y z
N MET A 1 -6.53 19.58 5.67
CA MET A 1 -7.35 18.36 5.78
C MET A 1 -6.58 17.14 6.33
N PHE A 2 -5.28 16.98 6.04
CA PHE A 2 -4.39 15.94 6.63
C PHE A 2 -3.79 16.30 8.01
N LEU A 3 -4.18 17.44 8.60
CA LEU A 3 -3.56 17.97 9.82
C LEU A 3 -3.85 17.11 11.06
N ASN A 4 -5.05 16.53 11.17
CA ASN A 4 -5.48 15.71 12.33
C ASN A 4 -5.30 14.20 12.13
N ILE A 5 -4.32 13.77 11.34
CA ILE A 5 -3.89 12.35 11.37
C ILE A 5 -2.98 12.16 12.58
N SER A 6 -3.21 11.10 13.35
CA SER A 6 -2.37 10.77 14.52
C SER A 6 -0.89 10.73 14.09
N ASN A 7 -0.02 11.24 14.95
CA ASN A 7 1.41 11.32 14.64
C ASN A 7 1.99 9.93 14.33
N ASP A 8 1.45 8.87 14.92
CA ASP A 8 1.86 7.48 14.68
C ASP A 8 1.59 7.04 13.25
N ILE A 9 0.42 7.34 12.69
CA ILE A 9 0.09 7.00 11.30
C ILE A 9 0.99 7.79 10.34
N LYS A 10 1.26 9.08 10.62
CA LYS A 10 2.20 9.88 9.81
C LYS A 10 3.62 9.29 9.85
N LYS A 11 4.08 8.81 11.00
CA LYS A 11 5.37 8.11 11.15
C LYS A 11 5.41 6.82 10.31
N ILE A 12 4.36 5.99 10.38
CA ILE A 12 4.26 4.75 9.59
C ILE A 12 4.32 5.03 8.09
N ILE A 13 3.57 6.05 7.61
CA ILE A 13 3.59 6.44 6.19
C ILE A 13 4.99 6.87 5.76
N LYS A 14 5.67 7.71 6.54
CA LYS A 14 7.05 8.15 6.24
C LYS A 14 8.00 6.95 6.18
N LEU A 15 7.91 6.04 7.15
CA LEU A 15 8.77 4.86 7.21
C LEU A 15 8.56 3.94 5.99
N LEU A 16 7.31 3.65 5.64
CA LEU A 16 7.00 2.85 4.45
C LEU A 16 7.41 3.54 3.15
N LEU A 17 7.29 4.87 3.05
CA LEU A 17 7.79 5.62 1.90
C LEU A 17 9.31 5.48 1.76
N ILE A 18 10.06 5.64 2.85
CA ILE A 18 11.52 5.50 2.84
C ILE A 18 11.91 4.08 2.42
N ILE A 19 11.27 3.05 3.00
CA ILE A 19 11.51 1.65 2.64
C ILE A 19 11.18 1.42 1.16
N SER A 20 10.03 1.92 0.68
CA SER A 20 9.62 1.77 -0.71
C SER A 20 10.65 2.37 -1.67
N ILE A 21 11.18 3.55 -1.36
CA ILE A 21 12.18 4.23 -2.18
C ILE A 21 13.50 3.45 -2.19
N LEU A 22 13.98 3.00 -1.02
CA LEU A 22 15.21 2.20 -0.91
C LEU A 22 15.08 0.88 -1.70
N VAL A 23 13.98 0.16 -1.53
CA VAL A 23 13.72 -1.10 -2.24
C VAL A 23 13.62 -0.87 -3.75
N PHE A 24 13.02 0.25 -4.17
CA PHE A 24 12.92 0.60 -5.59
C PHE A 24 14.30 0.80 -6.22
N PHE A 25 15.19 1.58 -5.59
CA PHE A 25 16.56 1.77 -6.09
C PHE A 25 17.36 0.47 -6.12
N ILE A 26 17.25 -0.37 -5.09
CA ILE A 26 17.90 -1.69 -5.07
C ILE A 26 17.37 -2.58 -6.21
N GLY A 27 16.06 -2.56 -6.44
CA GLY A 27 15.39 -3.28 -7.52
C GLY A 27 15.85 -2.83 -8.90
N LEU A 28 16.05 -1.52 -9.10
CA LEU A 28 16.57 -0.95 -10.35
C LEU A 28 18.02 -1.38 -10.61
N ILE A 29 18.91 -1.28 -9.61
CA ILE A 29 20.33 -1.61 -9.76
C ILE A 29 20.51 -3.07 -10.18
N LYS A 30 19.72 -3.99 -9.61
CA LYS A 30 19.80 -5.42 -9.90
C LYS A 30 18.85 -5.88 -11.02
N ILE A 31 18.10 -4.96 -11.63
CA ILE A 31 17.03 -5.26 -12.61
C ILE A 31 16.10 -6.38 -12.11
N ASN A 32 15.77 -6.37 -10.82
CA ASN A 32 14.99 -7.41 -10.17
C ASN A 32 13.50 -6.99 -10.07
N ILE A 33 12.68 -7.58 -10.94
CA ILE A 33 11.24 -7.31 -11.01
C ILE A 33 10.48 -7.65 -9.72
N ILE A 34 10.98 -8.60 -8.92
CA ILE A 34 10.35 -8.99 -7.65
C ILE A 34 10.48 -7.86 -6.63
N LEU A 35 11.64 -7.19 -6.57
CA LEU A 35 11.86 -6.05 -5.68
C LEU A 35 11.10 -4.81 -6.16
N LEU A 36 11.06 -4.60 -7.48
CA LEU A 36 10.29 -3.51 -8.07
C LEU A 36 8.78 -3.66 -7.79
N SER A 37 8.23 -4.87 -7.99
CA SER A 37 6.83 -5.17 -7.66
C SER A 37 6.52 -5.05 -6.17
N LEU A 38 7.47 -5.41 -5.28
CA LEU A 38 7.33 -5.20 -3.84
C LEU A 38 7.21 -3.71 -3.51
N SER A 39 8.11 -2.88 -4.04
CA SER A 39 8.09 -1.43 -3.82
C SER A 39 6.79 -0.79 -4.33
N PHE A 40 6.31 -1.22 -5.49
CA PHE A 40 5.05 -0.75 -6.06
C PHE A 40 3.86 -1.15 -5.16
N GLY A 41 3.84 -2.39 -4.66
CA GLY A 41 2.84 -2.86 -3.69
C GLY A 41 2.82 -2.01 -2.41
N ILE A 42 3.99 -1.68 -1.86
CA ILE A 42 4.11 -0.79 -0.68
C ILE A 42 3.51 0.58 -0.98
N PHE A 43 3.86 1.17 -2.13
CA PHE A 43 3.34 2.49 -2.53
C PHE A 43 1.81 2.51 -2.61
N ILE A 44 1.22 1.49 -3.23
CA ILE A 44 -0.25 1.34 -3.33
C ILE A 44 -0.88 1.10 -1.96
N SER A 45 -0.21 0.38 -1.07
CA SER A 45 -0.66 0.21 0.32
C SER A 45 -0.84 1.56 1.02
N ILE A 46 0.11 2.48 0.83
CA ILE A 46 0.06 3.83 1.42
C ILE A 46 -1.13 4.60 0.86
N ILE A 47 -1.30 4.64 -0.46
CA ILE A 47 -2.43 5.32 -1.11
C ILE A 47 -3.76 4.75 -0.62
N SER A 48 -3.88 3.42 -0.61
CA SER A 48 -5.08 2.75 -0.14
C SER A 48 -5.40 3.11 1.31
N ASN A 49 -4.42 3.09 2.22
CA ASN A 49 -4.64 3.43 3.63
C ASN A 49 -4.93 4.91 3.88
N LEU A 50 -4.33 5.81 3.10
CA LEU A 50 -4.71 7.23 3.09
C LEU A 50 -6.17 7.43 2.64
N MET A 51 -6.62 6.71 1.61
CA MET A 51 -8.02 6.74 1.20
C MET A 51 -8.97 6.28 2.31
N LEU A 52 -8.66 5.20 3.05
CA LEU A 52 -9.53 4.78 4.16
C LEU A 52 -9.54 5.79 5.29
N LEU A 53 -8.41 6.40 5.63
CA LEU A 53 -8.40 7.47 6.65
C LEU A 53 -9.28 8.63 6.23
N TYR A 54 -9.28 8.98 4.95
CA TYR A 54 -10.18 9.97 4.39
C TYR A 54 -11.65 9.54 4.50
N THR A 55 -11.98 8.29 4.13
CA THR A 55 -13.33 7.76 4.23
C THR A 55 -13.83 7.72 5.67
N VAL A 56 -13.01 7.30 6.62
CA VAL A 56 -13.34 7.26 8.05
C VAL A 56 -13.62 8.68 8.56
N ASN A 57 -12.74 9.65 8.25
CA ASN A 57 -12.97 11.03 8.65
C ASN A 57 -14.25 11.61 8.02
N LYS A 58 -14.52 11.31 6.75
CA LYS A 58 -15.76 11.73 6.09
C LYS A 58 -16.99 11.14 6.77
N ILE A 59 -16.96 9.89 7.19
CA ILE A 59 -18.11 9.25 7.84
C ILE A 59 -18.32 9.81 9.26
N VAL A 60 -17.25 9.91 10.05
CA VAL A 60 -17.28 10.35 11.46
C VAL A 60 -17.67 11.82 11.56
N TYR A 61 -17.12 12.70 10.72
CA TYR A 61 -17.30 14.14 10.86
C TYR A 61 -18.34 14.74 9.90
N LEU A 62 -18.65 14.10 8.77
CA LEU A 62 -19.59 14.61 7.77
C LEU A 62 -20.88 13.78 7.66
N LYS A 63 -21.19 12.93 8.64
CA LYS A 63 -22.40 12.08 8.70
C LYS A 63 -22.61 11.25 7.43
N GLY A 64 -21.59 10.48 7.02
CA GLY A 64 -21.66 9.63 5.83
C GLY A 64 -22.60 8.41 6.00
N ASN A 65 -23.36 8.06 4.96
CA ASN A 65 -24.26 6.89 4.94
C ASN A 65 -23.49 5.57 4.77
N ARG A 66 -24.03 4.44 5.25
CA ARG A 66 -23.44 3.09 5.12
C ARG A 66 -23.09 2.73 3.66
N ALA A 67 -23.92 3.16 2.70
CA ALA A 67 -23.66 2.95 1.27
C ALA A 67 -22.37 3.65 0.78
N THR A 68 -22.05 4.83 1.33
CA THR A 68 -20.82 5.55 0.97
C THR A 68 -19.56 4.85 1.48
N MET A 69 -19.65 4.20 2.65
CA MET A 69 -18.58 3.36 3.20
C MET A 69 -18.30 2.16 2.29
N PHE A 70 -19.35 1.49 1.81
CA PHE A 70 -19.23 0.36 0.88
C PHE A 70 -18.51 0.78 -0.41
N ILE A 71 -19.00 1.82 -1.08
CA ILE A 71 -18.41 2.31 -2.35
C ILE A 71 -16.92 2.66 -2.18
N ASP A 72 -16.57 3.39 -1.12
CA ASP A 72 -15.18 3.78 -0.90
C ASP A 72 -14.30 2.57 -0.53
N SER A 73 -14.83 1.57 0.16
CA SER A 73 -14.11 0.29 0.36
C SER A 73 -13.89 -0.48 -0.94
N THR A 74 -14.89 -0.53 -1.82
CA THR A 74 -14.80 -1.21 -3.13
C THR A 74 -13.73 -0.58 -4.00
N LYS A 75 -13.61 0.76 -4.00
CA LYS A 75 -12.55 1.49 -4.72
C LYS A 75 -11.15 1.01 -4.34
N ARG A 76 -10.92 0.65 -3.08
CA ARG A 76 -9.61 0.19 -2.58
C ARG A 76 -9.26 -1.18 -3.14
N TYR A 77 -10.23 -2.10 -3.20
CA TYR A 77 -10.06 -3.39 -3.87
C TYR A 77 -9.86 -3.21 -5.38
N GLY A 78 -10.56 -2.27 -6.00
CA GLY A 78 -10.34 -1.90 -7.41
C GLY A 78 -8.90 -1.45 -7.68
N ILE A 79 -8.36 -0.56 -6.85
CA ILE A 79 -6.95 -0.11 -6.95
C ILE A 79 -5.99 -1.29 -6.80
N TYR A 80 -6.26 -2.21 -5.86
CA TYR A 80 -5.42 -3.39 -5.68
C TYR A 80 -5.44 -4.34 -6.90
N ILE A 81 -6.62 -4.59 -7.48
CA ILE A 81 -6.75 -5.41 -8.69
C ILE A 81 -6.03 -4.75 -9.88
N LEU A 82 -6.21 -3.44 -10.05
CA LEU A 82 -5.52 -2.68 -11.10
C LEU A 82 -4.00 -2.72 -10.93
N ALA A 83 -3.52 -2.64 -9.69
CA ALA A 83 -2.10 -2.77 -9.39
C ALA A 83 -1.55 -4.15 -9.77
N LEU A 84 -2.22 -5.23 -9.36
CA LEU A 84 -1.82 -6.59 -9.72
C LEU A 84 -1.83 -6.80 -11.23
N TYR A 85 -2.86 -6.27 -11.92
CA TYR A 85 -2.94 -6.33 -13.37
C TYR A 85 -1.80 -5.57 -14.05
N PHE A 86 -1.42 -4.40 -13.52
CA PHE A 86 -0.29 -3.63 -14.02
C PHE A 86 1.03 -4.40 -13.86
N VAL A 87 1.29 -5.00 -12.69
CA VAL A 87 2.47 -5.83 -12.45
C VAL A 87 2.49 -7.04 -13.40
N TYR A 88 1.36 -7.71 -13.59
CA TYR A 88 1.23 -8.84 -14.51
C TYR A 88 1.61 -8.45 -15.95
N ARG A 89 1.04 -7.35 -16.46
CA ARG A 89 1.31 -6.87 -17.82
C ARG A 89 2.78 -6.47 -18.01
N ILE A 90 3.40 -5.85 -17.01
CA ILE A 90 4.83 -5.48 -17.07
C ILE A 90 5.72 -6.72 -17.09
N CYS A 91 5.43 -7.71 -16.24
CA CYS A 91 6.25 -8.93 -16.15
C CYS A 91 6.29 -9.66 -17.49
N ILE A 92 5.13 -9.85 -18.12
CA ILE A 92 5.05 -10.55 -19.42
C ILE A 92 5.70 -9.71 -20.52
N LYS A 93 5.43 -8.40 -20.57
CA LYS A 93 5.88 -7.57 -21.70
C LYS A 93 7.37 -7.25 -21.68
N PHE A 94 7.95 -7.02 -20.51
CA PHE A 94 9.33 -6.51 -20.39
C PHE A 94 10.33 -7.53 -19.85
N PHE A 95 9.88 -8.51 -19.06
CA PHE A 95 10.77 -9.45 -18.39
C PHE A 95 10.62 -10.89 -18.89
N ASN A 96 9.50 -11.23 -19.55
CA ASN A 96 9.20 -12.56 -20.07
C ASN A 96 9.37 -13.66 -18.99
N LEU A 97 9.02 -13.33 -17.75
CA LEU A 97 9.11 -14.19 -16.57
C LEU A 97 7.71 -14.61 -16.10
N ASP A 98 7.66 -15.72 -15.35
CA ASP A 98 6.44 -16.14 -14.67
C ASP A 98 5.92 -15.04 -13.73
N PRO A 99 4.71 -14.52 -13.96
CA PRO A 99 4.20 -13.35 -13.24
C PRO A 99 3.77 -13.68 -11.81
N ILE A 100 3.72 -14.97 -11.43
CA ILE A 100 3.26 -15.44 -10.12
C ILE A 100 4.09 -14.80 -8.99
N TYR A 101 5.42 -14.88 -9.06
CA TYR A 101 6.28 -14.35 -7.99
C TYR A 101 6.21 -12.82 -7.87
N PRO A 102 6.26 -12.03 -8.95
CA PRO A 102 6.05 -10.58 -8.87
C PRO A 102 4.65 -10.18 -8.37
N MET A 103 3.60 -10.91 -8.76
CA MET A 103 2.24 -10.65 -8.27
C MET A 103 2.11 -10.93 -6.77
N LEU A 104 2.67 -12.06 -6.28
CA LEU A 104 2.74 -12.37 -4.86
C LEU A 104 3.52 -11.32 -4.09
N SER A 105 4.67 -10.90 -4.63
CA SER A 105 5.52 -9.84 -4.06
C SER A 105 4.75 -8.51 -3.93
N CYS A 106 4.01 -8.12 -4.96
CA CYS A 106 3.13 -6.95 -4.92
C CYS A 106 2.02 -7.10 -3.86
N GLY A 107 1.45 -8.30 -3.71
CA GLY A 107 0.49 -8.62 -2.66
C GLY A 107 1.07 -8.47 -1.25
N PHE A 108 2.27 -8.97 -1.01
CA PHE A 108 2.99 -8.75 0.26
C PHE A 108 3.26 -7.26 0.51
N GLY A 109 3.69 -6.53 -0.52
CA GLY A 109 3.84 -5.08 -0.47
C GLY A 109 2.54 -4.37 -0.08
N PHE A 110 1.39 -4.81 -0.59
CA PHE A 110 0.09 -4.24 -0.26
C PHE A 110 -0.31 -4.42 1.21
N ILE A 111 0.08 -5.54 1.83
CA ILE A 111 -0.25 -5.85 3.23
C ILE A 111 0.72 -5.18 4.23
N SER A 112 1.87 -4.69 3.76
CA SER A 112 2.95 -4.09 4.57
C SER A 112 2.47 -3.06 5.60
N PHE A 113 1.54 -2.17 5.23
CA PHE A 113 1.03 -1.16 6.15
C PHE A 113 0.33 -1.76 7.36
N ARG A 114 -0.47 -2.82 7.15
CA ARG A 114 -1.14 -3.53 8.26
C ARG A 114 -0.13 -4.24 9.14
N LEU A 115 0.87 -4.90 8.53
CA LEU A 115 1.92 -5.60 9.29
C LEU A 115 2.70 -4.65 10.19
N VAL A 116 3.10 -3.47 9.68
CA VAL A 116 3.81 -2.47 10.47
C VAL A 116 2.94 -1.95 11.62
N LEU A 117 1.66 -1.66 11.35
CA LEU A 117 0.74 -1.21 12.39
C LEU A 117 0.53 -2.27 13.48
N GLN A 118 0.40 -3.54 13.09
CA GLN A 118 0.23 -4.65 14.01
C GLN A 118 1.50 -4.92 14.82
N ALA A 119 2.68 -4.79 14.21
CA ALA A 119 3.96 -4.89 14.89
C ALA A 119 4.12 -3.79 15.95
N ILE A 120 3.82 -2.54 15.63
CA ILE A 120 3.89 -1.43 16.59
C ILE A 120 2.98 -1.68 17.79
N ASN A 121 1.74 -2.11 17.54
CA ASN A 121 0.78 -2.43 18.59
C ASN A 121 1.24 -3.61 19.47
N TYR A 122 1.77 -4.68 18.86
CA TYR A 122 2.21 -5.87 19.57
C TYR A 122 3.43 -5.61 20.45
N PHE A 123 4.44 -4.92 19.91
CA PHE A 123 5.67 -4.62 20.64
C PHE A 123 5.51 -3.48 21.66
N LYS A 124 4.33 -2.85 21.74
CA LYS A 124 4.09 -1.60 22.51
C LYS A 124 5.23 -0.60 22.29
N LEU A 125 5.78 -0.57 21.07
CA LEU A 125 6.87 0.33 20.72
C LEU A 125 6.29 1.74 20.81
N LYS A 126 6.55 2.43 21.92
CA LYS A 126 6.37 3.87 22.04
C LYS A 126 7.40 4.50 21.11
N LEU A 127 6.95 4.82 19.90
CA LEU A 127 7.70 5.53 18.87
C LEU A 127 7.56 7.04 19.03
#